data_AF-A0A2E8HN57-F1
#
_entry.id   AF-A0A2E8HN57-F1
#
_cell.length_a   1.000
_cell.length_b   1.000
_cell.length_c   1.000
_cell.angle_alpha   90.00
_cell.angle_beta   90.00
_cell.angle_gamma   90.00
#
_symmetry.space_group_name_H-M   'P 1'
#
loop_
_entity.id
_entity.type
_entity.pdbx_description
1 polymer ?
#
loop_
_entity_poly.entity_id
_entity_poly.type
_entity_poly.pdbx_seq_one_letter_code
_entity_poly.pdbx_strand_id
1 'polypeptide(L)'
;MTARFESPYFSPATCCRWLRGNHHGHSTVSDGNAEPMEEVAAYETAGYDYLALSEHDTFLDPDQLQPLTAMCILPAVEVTSCYGQTLMFLGADRALPRKKLQPHEIMEQVHAYGGLFVFNHS
;
A
#
# COMPACT_ATOMS: atom_id res chain seq x y z
N MET A 1 2.11 -17.15 -22.16
CA MET A 1 1.75 -18.03 -21.04
C MET A 1 0.51 -17.46 -20.38
N THR A 2 -0.58 -18.22 -20.29
CA THR A 2 -1.78 -17.83 -19.54
C THR A 2 -1.64 -18.38 -18.13
N ALA A 3 -1.50 -17.51 -17.12
CA ALA A 3 -1.50 -17.92 -15.72
C ALA A 3 -2.92 -18.32 -15.30
N ARG A 4 -3.05 -19.49 -14.67
CA ARG A 4 -4.31 -19.99 -14.12
C ARG A 4 -4.27 -19.89 -12.61
N PHE A 5 -5.29 -19.29 -12.01
CA PHE A 5 -5.47 -19.27 -10.56
C PHE A 5 -6.15 -20.57 -10.13
N GLU A 6 -5.52 -21.33 -9.25
CA GLU A 6 -6.07 -22.55 -8.64
C GLU A 6 -6.13 -22.34 -7.12
N SER A 7 -7.30 -22.57 -6.53
CA SER A 7 -7.52 -22.40 -5.10
C SER A 7 -8.39 -23.54 -4.57
N PRO A 8 -8.07 -24.12 -3.40
CA PRO A 8 -8.94 -25.11 -2.75
C PRO A 8 -10.19 -24.47 -2.11
N TYR A 9 -10.22 -23.14 -2.00
CA TYR A 9 -11.31 -22.38 -1.38
C TYR A 9 -12.38 -21.92 -2.38
N PHE A 10 -12.07 -21.91 -3.67
CA PHE A 10 -12.98 -21.47 -4.72
C PHE A 10 -13.21 -22.57 -5.75
N SER A 11 -14.42 -22.60 -6.31
CA SER A 11 -14.69 -23.48 -7.45
C SER A 11 -13.79 -23.07 -8.63
N PRO A 12 -13.30 -24.02 -9.45
CA PRO A 12 -12.62 -23.70 -10.71
C PRO A 12 -13.47 -22.86 -11.68
N ALA A 13 -14.79 -22.80 -11.48
CA ALA A 13 -15.71 -21.97 -12.25
C ALA A 13 -15.84 -20.52 -11.73
N THR A 14 -15.26 -20.20 -10.56
CA THR A 14 -15.28 -18.85 -10.01
C THR A 14 -14.48 -17.91 -10.91
N CYS A 15 -15.17 -16.92 -11.49
CA CYS A 15 -14.53 -15.89 -12.30
C CYS A 15 -13.56 -15.08 -11.42
N CYS A 16 -12.30 -14.97 -11.85
CA CYS A 16 -11.26 -14.19 -11.19
C CYS A 16 -10.63 -13.24 -12.21
N ARG A 17 -10.23 -12.05 -11.75
CA ARG A 17 -9.47 -11.08 -12.55
C ARG A 17 -8.09 -10.92 -11.93
N TRP A 18 -7.06 -10.94 -12.77
CA TRP A 18 -5.72 -10.51 -12.36
C TRP A 18 -5.72 -8.99 -12.25
N LEU A 19 -5.35 -8.47 -11.09
CA LEU A 19 -5.18 -7.04 -10.86
C LEU A 19 -3.71 -6.68 -10.92
N ARG A 20 -3.38 -5.65 -11.69
CA ARG A 20 -2.07 -5.01 -11.67
C ARG A 20 -2.11 -3.87 -10.67
N GLY A 21 -1.19 -3.84 -9.71
CA GLY A 21 -1.12 -2.74 -8.77
C GLY A 21 0.27 -2.52 -8.20
N ASN A 22 0.42 -1.41 -7.48
CA ASN A 22 1.63 -1.10 -6.71
C ASN A 22 1.25 -0.81 -5.25
N HIS A 23 1.91 -1.48 -4.31
CA HIS A 23 1.73 -1.30 -2.86
C HIS A 23 2.75 -0.37 -2.22
N HIS A 24 3.81 -0.02 -2.94
CA HIS A 24 4.97 0.69 -2.41
C HIS A 24 5.36 1.81 -3.39
N GLY A 25 4.87 3.01 -3.09
CA GLY A 25 5.09 4.20 -3.90
C GLY A 25 5.10 5.43 -2.99
N HIS A 26 5.94 6.40 -3.35
CA HIS A 26 6.15 7.62 -2.58
C HIS A 26 5.98 8.84 -3.47
N SER A 27 5.47 9.91 -2.88
CA SER A 27 5.32 11.21 -3.54
C SER A 27 6.15 12.26 -2.81
N THR A 28 5.98 13.53 -3.18
CA THR A 28 6.58 14.67 -2.46
C THR A 28 6.10 14.83 -1.02
N VAL A 29 5.11 14.03 -0.57
CA VAL A 29 4.68 13.98 0.83
C VAL A 29 5.76 13.38 1.74
N SER A 30 6.58 12.44 1.24
CA SER A 30 7.82 12.02 1.91
C SER A 30 9.08 12.37 1.11
N ASP A 31 9.47 11.50 0.18
CA ASP A 31 10.78 11.48 -0.47
C ASP A 31 10.70 11.08 -1.95
N GLY A 32 9.49 10.96 -2.49
CA GLY A 32 9.24 10.85 -3.92
C GLY A 32 9.50 12.15 -4.66
N ASN A 33 9.53 12.07 -5.99
CA ASN A 33 9.88 13.19 -6.87
C ASN A 33 8.69 13.80 -7.62
N ALA A 34 7.50 13.26 -7.42
CA ALA A 34 6.27 13.71 -8.08
C ALA A 34 5.17 13.93 -7.04
N GLU A 35 4.28 14.87 -7.30
CA GLU A 35 3.13 15.14 -6.43
C GLU A 35 2.19 13.91 -6.40
N PRO A 36 1.41 13.69 -5.31
CA PRO A 36 0.52 12.53 -5.20
C PRO A 36 -0.35 12.28 -6.44
N MET A 37 -0.94 13.34 -7.01
CA MET A 37 -1.80 13.22 -8.18
C MET A 37 -1.04 12.99 -9.50
N GLU A 38 0.23 13.37 -9.58
CA GLU A 38 1.08 13.07 -10.73
C GLU A 38 1.40 11.57 -10.77
N GLU A 39 1.72 10.97 -9.61
CA GLU A 39 1.89 9.52 -9.46
C GLU A 39 0.60 8.78 -9.83
N VAL A 40 -0.53 9.15 -9.23
CA VAL A 40 -1.84 8.52 -9.51
C VAL A 40 -2.15 8.56 -11.02
N ALA A 41 -2.00 9.70 -11.67
CA ALA A 41 -2.27 9.84 -13.10
C ALA A 41 -1.32 8.99 -13.97
N ALA A 42 -0.04 8.88 -13.58
CA ALA A 42 0.94 8.07 -14.28
C ALA A 42 0.60 6.58 -14.21
N TYR A 43 0.23 6.08 -13.02
CA TYR A 43 -0.18 4.68 -12.83
C TYR A 43 -1.49 4.35 -13.55
N GLU A 44 -2.47 5.24 -13.52
CA GLU A 44 -3.73 5.08 -14.24
C GLU A 44 -3.49 5.02 -15.76
N THR A 45 -2.67 5.93 -16.28
CA THR A 45 -2.27 5.94 -17.71
C THR A 45 -1.52 4.66 -18.10
N ALA A 46 -0.74 4.09 -17.18
CA ALA A 46 -0.03 2.82 -17.37
C ALA A 46 -0.92 1.58 -17.24
N GLY A 47 -2.22 1.75 -16.96
CA GLY A 47 -3.21 0.68 -16.89
C GLY A 47 -3.12 -0.15 -15.60
N TYR A 48 -2.75 0.47 -14.48
CA TYR A 48 -2.85 -0.17 -13.17
C TYR A 48 -4.31 -0.13 -12.67
N ASP A 49 -4.67 -1.13 -11.88
CA ASP A 49 -5.99 -1.27 -11.27
C ASP A 49 -6.04 -0.64 -9.87
N TYR A 50 -4.91 -0.61 -9.17
CA TYR A 50 -4.79 0.00 -7.84
C TYR A 50 -3.39 0.56 -7.58
N LEU A 51 -3.33 1.53 -6.67
CA LEU A 51 -2.09 2.15 -6.18
C LEU A 51 -2.20 2.39 -4.67
N ALA A 52 -1.12 2.15 -3.94
CA ALA A 52 -0.93 2.65 -2.59
C ALA A 52 0.19 3.69 -2.58
N LEU A 53 -0.11 4.90 -2.12
CA LEU A 53 0.89 5.90 -1.76
C LEU A 53 1.25 5.68 -0.30
N SER A 54 2.36 4.98 -0.09
CA SER A 54 2.81 4.44 1.19
C SER A 54 3.87 5.34 1.82
N GLU A 55 3.58 6.63 1.94
CA GLU A 55 4.54 7.65 2.36
C GLU A 55 5.27 7.27 3.66
N HIS A 56 6.53 7.71 3.79
CA HIS A 56 7.29 7.46 5.02
C HIS A 56 6.65 8.13 6.24
N ASP A 57 6.25 7.31 7.20
CA ASP A 57 5.71 7.70 8.51
C ASP A 57 4.52 8.68 8.47
N THR A 58 3.88 8.83 7.31
CA THR A 58 2.80 9.81 7.07
C THR A 58 1.62 9.09 6.43
N PHE A 59 0.42 9.31 6.97
CA PHE A 59 -0.80 8.79 6.37
C PHE A 59 -1.39 9.81 5.42
N LEU A 60 -1.36 9.51 4.13
CA LEU A 60 -2.08 10.24 3.11
C LEU A 60 -3.48 9.63 2.98
N ASP A 61 -4.50 10.39 3.36
CA ASP A 61 -5.88 9.92 3.34
C ASP A 61 -6.33 9.65 1.89
N PRO A 62 -6.66 8.38 1.53
CA PRO A 62 -7.05 8.03 0.16
C PRO A 62 -8.31 8.76 -0.31
N ASP A 63 -9.18 9.23 0.58
CA ASP A 63 -10.40 9.96 0.21
C ASP A 63 -10.08 11.30 -0.49
N GLN A 64 -8.86 11.82 -0.33
CA GLN A 64 -8.39 13.00 -1.05
C GLN A 64 -8.08 12.73 -2.53
N LEU A 65 -7.79 11.47 -2.89
CA LEU A 65 -7.33 11.06 -4.23
C LEU A 65 -8.35 10.19 -4.96
N GLN A 66 -9.08 9.35 -4.23
CA GLN A 66 -10.00 8.37 -4.79
C GLN A 66 -11.06 8.97 -5.74
N PRO A 67 -11.64 10.17 -5.50
CA PRO A 67 -12.58 10.79 -6.43
C PRO A 67 -11.96 11.24 -7.77
N LEU A 68 -10.63 11.26 -7.88
CA LEU A 68 -9.88 11.84 -9.01
C LEU A 68 -9.30 10.78 -9.96
N THR A 69 -9.57 9.50 -9.74
CA THR A 69 -9.02 8.38 -10.53
C THR A 69 -10.00 7.21 -10.58
N ALA A 70 -9.94 6.41 -11.64
CA ALA A 70 -10.69 5.16 -11.74
C ALA A 70 -9.99 3.97 -11.05
N MET A 71 -8.72 4.13 -10.65
CA MET A 71 -8.02 3.12 -9.85
C MET A 71 -8.59 3.04 -8.43
N CYS A 72 -8.38 1.91 -7.76
CA CYS A 72 -8.55 1.82 -6.31
C CYS A 72 -7.31 2.40 -5.61
N ILE A 73 -7.49 3.43 -4.78
CA ILE A 73 -6.42 3.95 -3.93
C ILE A 73 -6.45 3.17 -2.62
N LEU A 74 -5.40 2.39 -2.38
CA LEU A 74 -5.25 1.61 -1.15
C LEU A 74 -4.58 2.47 -0.08
N PRO A 75 -5.17 2.59 1.12
CA PRO A 75 -4.52 3.30 2.22
C PRO A 75 -3.27 2.54 2.68
N ALA A 76 -2.18 3.28 2.87
CA ALA A 76 -0.91 2.70 3.30
C ALA A 76 -0.03 3.69 4.06
N VAL A 77 0.92 3.17 4.84
CA VAL A 77 2.04 3.92 5.42
C VAL A 77 3.29 3.04 5.41
N GLU A 78 4.43 3.58 5.00
CA GLU A 78 5.73 2.93 5.23
C GLU A 78 6.31 3.42 6.56
N VAL A 79 6.23 2.57 7.59
CA VAL A 79 6.59 2.89 8.97
C VAL A 79 8.08 2.64 9.21
N THR A 80 8.79 3.63 9.73
CA THR A 80 10.19 3.50 10.14
C THR A 80 10.28 2.99 11.58
N SER A 81 10.88 1.82 11.78
CA SER A 81 11.14 1.23 13.10
C SER A 81 12.22 1.98 13.88
N CYS A 82 12.37 1.67 15.18
CA CYS A 82 13.45 2.17 16.04
C CYS A 82 14.86 1.80 15.54
N TYR A 83 14.97 0.78 14.69
CA TYR A 83 16.23 0.36 14.06
C TYR A 83 16.48 1.02 12.70
N GLY A 84 15.55 1.84 12.21
CA GLY A 84 15.63 2.46 10.88
C GLY A 84 15.16 1.58 9.72
N GLN A 85 14.82 0.31 9.97
CA GLN A 85 14.14 -0.54 8.99
C GLN A 85 12.74 0.01 8.70
N THR A 86 12.33 0.02 7.44
CA THR A 86 10.98 0.40 7.02
C THR A 86 10.08 -0.81 6.79
N LEU A 87 8.80 -0.68 7.11
CA LEU A 87 7.82 -1.77 7.14
C LEU A 87 6.46 -1.24 6.64
N MET A 88 5.73 -2.03 5.86
CA MET A 88 4.46 -1.59 5.31
C MET A 88 3.29 -1.85 6.26
N PHE A 89 2.42 -0.84 6.39
CA PHE A 89 1.07 -0.96 6.92
C PHE A 89 0.07 -0.73 5.79
N LEU A 90 -0.42 -1.79 5.14
CA LEU A 90 -1.52 -1.71 4.18
C LEU A 90 -2.86 -1.77 4.89
N GLY A 91 -3.86 -1.03 4.41
CA GLY A 91 -5.14 -0.89 5.11
C GLY A 91 -5.07 0.14 6.24
N ALA A 92 -4.13 1.08 6.17
CA ALA A 92 -3.93 2.08 7.22
C ALA A 92 -5.10 3.06 7.34
N ASP A 93 -5.36 3.52 8.54
CA ASP A 93 -6.26 4.66 8.79
C ASP A 93 -5.55 5.75 9.63
N ARG A 94 -4.25 5.54 9.89
CA ARG A 94 -3.38 6.39 10.70
C ARG A 94 -1.92 6.05 10.45
N ALA A 95 -1.05 7.01 10.73
CA ALA A 95 0.38 6.76 10.86
C ALA A 95 0.72 6.13 12.21
N LEU A 96 1.80 5.35 12.26
CA LEU A 96 2.40 4.87 13.51
C LEU A 96 3.59 5.76 13.93
N PRO A 97 4.00 5.74 15.20
CA PRO A 97 5.09 6.59 15.66
C PRO A 97 6.45 6.22 15.04
N ARG A 98 6.98 7.12 14.21
CA ARG A 98 8.32 7.05 13.62
C ARG A 98 9.42 6.78 14.63
N LYS A 99 10.28 5.80 14.34
CA LYS A 99 11.50 5.44 15.10
C LYS A 99 11.28 5.13 16.58
N LYS A 100 10.06 4.75 16.98
CA LYS A 100 9.76 4.37 18.38
C LYS A 100 9.58 2.88 18.59
N LEU A 101 9.00 2.20 17.61
CA LEU A 101 8.56 0.82 17.73
C LEU A 101 9.57 -0.14 17.08
N GLN A 102 9.73 -1.31 17.68
CA GLN A 102 10.42 -2.44 17.06
C GLN A 102 9.53 -3.07 15.96
N PRO A 103 10.11 -3.81 15.00
CA PRO A 103 9.34 -4.44 13.92
C PRO A 103 8.16 -5.30 14.39
N HIS A 104 8.31 -6.06 15.48
CA HIS A 104 7.23 -6.89 16.01
C HIS A 104 6.09 -6.04 16.60
N GLU A 105 6.40 -4.93 17.27
CA GLU A 105 5.40 -4.01 17.84
C GLU A 105 4.62 -3.29 16.72
N ILE A 106 5.29 -3.01 15.59
CA ILE A 106 4.64 -2.49 14.38
C ILE A 106 3.68 -3.55 13.82
N MET A 107 4.15 -4.79 13.62
CA MET A 107 3.31 -5.90 13.15
C MET A 107 2.07 -6.09 14.04
N GLU A 108 2.26 -6.12 15.37
CA GLU A 108 1.15 -6.27 16.33
C GLU A 108 0.13 -5.15 16.19
N GLN A 109 0.57 -3.90 16.06
CA GLN A 109 -0.34 -2.77 15.88
C GLN A 109 -1.06 -2.82 14.53
N VAL A 110 -0.35 -3.14 13.45
CA VAL A 110 -0.96 -3.30 12.11
C VAL A 110 -2.07 -4.34 12.16
N HIS A 111 -1.82 -5.52 12.77
CA HIS A 111 -2.84 -6.54 12.94
C HIS A 111 -3.98 -6.11 13.87
N ALA A 112 -3.68 -5.42 14.97
CA ALA A 112 -4.70 -4.89 15.89
C ALA A 112 -5.63 -3.87 15.21
N TYR A 113 -5.13 -3.14 14.22
CA TYR A 113 -5.91 -2.22 13.38
C TYR A 113 -6.53 -2.89 12.13
N GLY A 114 -6.40 -4.21 11.98
CA GLY A 114 -6.98 -4.97 10.87
C GLY A 114 -6.25 -4.81 9.54
N GLY A 115 -5.04 -4.25 9.56
CA GLY A 115 -4.19 -4.08 8.38
C GLY A 115 -3.37 -5.30 8.02
N LEU A 116 -2.74 -5.22 6.86
CA LEU A 116 -1.77 -6.18 6.38
C LEU A 116 -0.35 -5.64 6.57
N PHE A 117 0.43 -6.37 7.35
CA PHE A 117 1.84 -6.08 7.60
C PHE A 117 2.73 -6.73 6.54
N VAL A 118 3.67 -5.96 5.97
CA VAL A 118 4.65 -6.47 5.00
C VAL A 118 6.06 -6.04 5.41
N PHE A 119 7.00 -6.98 5.37
CA PHE A 119 8.43 -6.66 5.46
C PHE A 119 8.90 -6.10 4.12
N ASN A 120 9.35 -4.84 4.12
CA ASN A 120 9.89 -4.20 2.94
C ASN A 120 11.34 -4.65 2.69
N HIS A 121 11.88 -4.19 1.56
CA HIS A 121 13.27 -4.44 1.20
C HIS A 121 14.25 -3.64 2.08
N SER A 122 15.48 -4.14 2.19
CA SER A 122 16.60 -3.50 2.90
C SER A 122 17.42 -2.61 1.99
#